data_AF-A0A2A4IQ20-F1
#
_entry.id   AF-A0A2A4IQ20-F1
#
_cell.length_a   1.000
_cell.length_b   1.000
_cell.length_c   1.000
_cell.angle_alpha   90.00
_cell.angle_beta   90.00
_cell.angle_gamma   90.00
#
_symmetry.space_group_name_H-M   'P 1'
#
loop_
_entity.id
_entity.type
_entity.pdbx_description
1 polymer ?
#
loop_
_entity_poly.entity_id
_entity_poly.type
_entity_poly.pdbx_seq_one_letter_code
_entity_poly.pdbx_strand_id
1 'polypeptide(L)'
;YNWAVISVISIICAYLTYICFTASTLYIRQKLLIEFFILTPLIIIIDIFTGFHKWSLNYAVSFLSLALNIAMLLIAVIDRKYFNEYVSYIISSSFISMLMISLPLFNFYYLSSLLAFSFAIIVILTMIILFNADFISSLKKIFHL
;
A
#
# COMPACT_ATOMS: atom_id res chain seq x y z
N TYR A 1 27.45 -1.40 13.81
CA TYR A 1 26.25 -1.81 13.07
C TYR A 1 25.68 -3.06 13.72
N ASN A 2 24.43 -2.99 14.20
CA ASN A 2 23.78 -4.10 14.89
C ASN A 2 23.13 -5.05 13.88
N TRP A 3 23.96 -5.68 13.04
CA TRP A 3 23.52 -6.60 11.98
C TRP A 3 22.65 -7.75 12.51
N ALA A 4 22.95 -8.24 13.72
CA ALA A 4 22.16 -9.28 14.37
C ALA A 4 20.69 -8.85 14.61
N VAL A 5 20.45 -7.60 15.00
CA VAL A 5 19.09 -7.07 15.25
C VAL A 5 18.31 -6.98 13.95
N ILE A 6 18.96 -6.54 12.87
CA ILE A 6 18.36 -6.48 11.53
C ILE A 6 17.93 -7.89 11.10
N SER A 7 18.81 -8.89 11.24
CA SER A 7 18.50 -10.27 10.87
C SER A 7 17.33 -10.85 11.67
N VAL A 8 17.30 -10.63 13.00
CA VAL A 8 16.21 -11.12 13.86
C VAL A 8 14.87 -10.49 13.45
N ILE A 9 14.82 -9.19 13.21
CA ILE A 9 13.60 -8.48 12.80
C ILE A 9 13.13 -8.95 11.42
N SER A 10 14.05 -9.17 10.48
CA SER A 10 13.70 -9.72 9.16
C SER A 10 13.09 -11.12 9.26
N ILE A 11 13.61 -11.99 10.15
CA ILE A 11 13.05 -13.32 10.38
C ILE A 11 11.63 -13.23 10.98
N ILE A 12 11.42 -12.34 11.95
CA ILE A 12 10.09 -12.12 12.55
C ILE A 12 9.09 -11.63 11.50
N CYS A 13 9.47 -10.67 10.66
CA CYS A 13 8.58 -10.17 9.61
C CYS A 13 8.30 -11.25 8.55
N ALA A 14 9.30 -12.04 8.14
CA ALA A 14 9.08 -13.15 7.22
C ALA A 14 8.08 -14.17 7.78
N TYR A 15 8.16 -14.46 9.08
CA TYR A 15 7.21 -15.32 9.77
C TYR A 15 5.79 -14.74 9.81
N LEU A 16 5.64 -13.44 10.10
CA LEU A 16 4.35 -12.75 10.06
C LEU A 16 3.74 -12.76 8.65
N THR A 17 4.53 -12.49 7.62
CA THR A 17 4.10 -12.57 6.22
C THR A 17 3.64 -13.98 5.87
N TYR A 18 4.41 -15.00 6.26
CA TYR A 18 4.05 -16.41 6.03
C TYR A 18 2.71 -16.77 6.67
N ILE A 19 2.47 -16.39 7.93
CA ILE A 19 1.19 -16.62 8.61
C ILE A 19 0.06 -15.89 7.87
N CYS A 20 0.27 -14.63 7.50
CA CYS A 20 -0.74 -13.82 6.80
C CYS A 20 -1.14 -14.47 5.46
N PHE A 21 -0.19 -14.98 4.70
CA PHE A 21 -0.48 -15.66 3.44
C PHE A 21 -1.11 -17.04 3.61
N THR A 22 -0.76 -17.77 4.66
CA THR A 22 -1.31 -19.10 4.97
C THR A 22 -2.73 -19.02 5.54
N ALA A 23 -3.11 -17.90 6.14
CA ALA A 23 -4.46 -17.70 6.66
C ALA A 23 -5.53 -17.82 5.54
N SER A 24 -6.34 -18.87 5.57
CA SER A 24 -7.42 -19.11 4.60
C SER A 24 -8.64 -18.21 4.82
N THR A 25 -8.73 -17.56 5.98
CA THR A 25 -9.83 -16.68 6.37
C THR A 25 -9.76 -15.30 5.73
N LEU A 26 -8.60 -14.91 5.19
CA LEU A 26 -8.36 -13.59 4.62
C LEU A 26 -8.38 -13.63 3.10
N TYR A 27 -9.06 -12.66 2.50
CA TYR A 27 -8.99 -12.46 1.05
C TYR A 27 -7.61 -11.93 0.65
N ILE A 28 -7.17 -12.23 -0.58
CA ILE A 28 -5.86 -11.81 -1.13
C ILE A 28 -5.57 -10.31 -0.95
N ARG A 29 -6.61 -9.47 -1.01
CA ARG A 29 -6.56 -8.01 -0.87
C ARG A 29 -6.25 -7.55 0.54
N GLN A 30 -6.90 -8.19 1.50
CA GLN A 30 -6.66 -7.93 2.91
C GLN A 30 -5.24 -8.35 3.26
N LYS A 31 -4.77 -9.47 2.70
CA LYS A 31 -3.38 -9.92 2.84
C LYS A 31 -2.39 -8.87 2.32
N LEU A 32 -2.61 -8.32 1.12
CA LEU A 32 -1.76 -7.26 0.55
C LEU A 32 -1.72 -5.99 1.42
N LEU A 33 -2.86 -5.56 1.95
CA LEU A 33 -2.88 -4.40 2.85
C LEU A 33 -2.16 -4.68 4.16
N ILE A 34 -2.38 -5.85 4.77
CA ILE A 34 -1.68 -6.26 5.99
C ILE A 34 -0.17 -6.36 5.73
N GLU A 35 0.23 -6.90 4.59
CA GLU A 35 1.63 -7.00 4.18
C GLU A 35 2.28 -5.63 4.05
N PHE A 36 1.59 -4.63 3.50
CA PHE A 36 2.07 -3.24 3.49
C PHE A 36 2.33 -2.73 4.92
N PHE A 37 1.41 -2.97 5.86
CA PHE A 37 1.58 -2.58 7.27
C PHE A 37 2.68 -3.36 8.00
N ILE A 38 3.03 -4.57 7.56
CA ILE A 38 4.15 -5.35 8.13
C ILE A 38 5.49 -4.86 7.56
N LEU A 39 5.56 -4.60 6.25
CA LEU A 39 6.78 -4.22 5.55
C LEU A 39 7.21 -2.77 5.85
N THR A 40 6.25 -1.85 5.96
CA THR A 40 6.54 -0.43 6.25
C THR A 40 7.40 -0.23 7.52
N PRO A 41 7.02 -0.76 8.71
CA PRO A 41 7.84 -0.61 9.90
C PRO A 41 9.17 -1.35 9.80
N LEU A 42 9.25 -2.51 9.13
CA LEU A 42 10.51 -3.22 8.91
C LEU A 42 11.53 -2.34 8.18
N ILE A 43 11.11 -1.71 7.09
CA ILE A 43 11.99 -0.87 6.27
C ILE A 43 12.46 0.36 7.08
N ILE A 44 11.57 0.96 7.89
CA ILE A 44 11.91 2.08 8.77
C ILE A 44 12.92 1.65 9.84
N ILE A 45 12.72 0.48 10.46
CA ILE A 45 13.63 -0.03 11.49
C ILE A 45 15.02 -0.32 10.90
N ILE A 46 15.08 -0.89 9.69
CA ILE A 46 16.35 -1.11 8.99
C ILE A 46 17.08 0.22 8.76
N ASP A 47 16.37 1.27 8.33
CA ASP A 47 16.96 2.59 8.12
C ASP A 47 17.53 3.16 9.44
N ILE A 48 16.81 3.04 10.55
CA ILE A 48 17.29 3.47 11.88
C ILE A 48 18.59 2.74 12.27
N PHE A 49 18.64 1.42 12.11
CA PHE A 49 19.82 0.63 12.51
C PHE A 49 21.01 0.74 11.55
N THR A 50 20.80 1.21 10.32
CA THR A 50 21.85 1.39 9.31
C THR A 50 22.45 2.80 9.29
N GLY A 51 22.02 3.69 10.19
CA GLY A 51 22.57 5.05 10.33
C GLY A 51 21.61 6.16 9.92
N PHE A 52 20.32 5.85 9.74
CA PHE A 52 19.22 6.77 9.44
C PHE A 52 19.52 7.69 8.26
N HIS A 53 19.76 7.06 7.11
CA HIS A 53 19.99 7.75 5.84
C HIS A 53 18.67 8.22 5.18
N LYS A 54 17.53 8.01 5.84
CA LYS A 54 16.18 8.45 5.41
C LYS A 54 15.74 7.85 4.08
N TRP A 55 16.42 6.80 3.62
CA TRP A 55 16.11 6.13 2.37
C TRP A 55 14.77 5.39 2.43
N SER A 56 14.39 4.92 3.62
CA SER A 56 13.09 4.26 3.84
C SER A 56 11.92 5.18 3.49
N LEU A 57 11.90 6.37 4.08
CA LEU A 57 10.81 7.33 3.96
C LEU A 57 10.80 8.04 2.60
N ASN A 58 11.96 8.26 2.00
CA ASN A 58 12.06 9.00 0.74
C ASN A 58 11.78 8.14 -0.51
N TYR A 59 12.10 6.84 -0.47
CA TYR A 59 11.97 5.97 -1.63
C TYR A 59 11.14 4.73 -1.34
N ALA A 60 11.57 3.94 -0.35
CA ALA A 60 11.08 2.58 -0.20
C ALA A 60 9.58 2.54 0.14
N VAL A 61 9.09 3.39 1.04
CA VAL A 61 7.67 3.43 1.41
C VAL A 61 6.80 3.92 0.24
N SER A 62 7.24 4.96 -0.49
CA SER A 62 6.51 5.46 -1.67
C SER A 62 6.42 4.41 -2.78
N PHE A 63 7.50 3.68 -3.05
CA PHE A 63 7.49 2.58 -4.02
C PHE A 63 6.63 1.41 -3.56
N LEU A 64 6.67 1.07 -2.27
CA LEU A 64 5.83 0.01 -1.70
C LEU A 64 4.34 0.37 -1.84
N SER A 65 3.99 1.63 -1.60
CA SER A 65 2.63 2.14 -1.76
C SER A 65 2.15 2.11 -3.21
N LEU A 66 3.05 2.45 -4.14
CA LEU A 66 2.79 2.35 -5.58
C LEU A 66 2.56 0.89 -6.01
N ALA A 67 3.38 -0.04 -5.52
CA ALA A 67 3.22 -1.47 -5.80
C ALA A 67 1.89 -2.02 -5.27
N LEU A 68 1.49 -1.63 -4.05
CA LEU A 68 0.18 -1.95 -3.47
C LEU A 68 -0.95 -1.47 -4.39
N ASN A 69 -0.91 -0.22 -4.84
CA ASN A 69 -1.93 0.34 -5.74
C ASN A 69 -2.04 -0.40 -7.07
N ILE A 70 -0.90 -0.74 -7.69
CA ILE A 70 -0.89 -1.50 -8.94
C ILE A 70 -1.47 -2.91 -8.72
N ALA A 71 -1.07 -3.60 -7.65
CA ALA A 71 -1.59 -4.92 -7.33
C ALA A 71 -3.10 -4.89 -7.09
N MET A 72 -3.59 -3.89 -6.35
CA MET A 72 -5.03 -3.69 -6.09
C MET A 72 -5.82 -3.40 -7.36
N LEU A 73 -5.27 -2.59 -8.28
CA LEU A 73 -5.89 -2.33 -9.58
C LEU A 73 -5.94 -3.60 -10.43
N LEU A 74 -4.85 -4.36 -10.51
CA LEU A 74 -4.80 -5.61 -11.26
C LEU A 74 -5.83 -6.62 -10.76
N ILE A 75 -5.92 -6.80 -9.43
CA ILE A 75 -6.91 -7.69 -8.83
C ILE A 75 -8.34 -7.23 -9.17
N ALA A 76 -8.61 -5.94 -9.11
CA ALA A 76 -9.93 -5.39 -9.43
C ALA A 76 -10.32 -5.55 -10.91
N VAL A 77 -9.34 -5.48 -11.82
CA VAL A 77 -9.56 -5.72 -13.25
C VAL A 77 -9.79 -7.20 -13.55
N ILE A 78 -9.04 -8.11 -12.90
CA ILE A 78 -9.14 -9.55 -13.11
C ILE A 78 -10.42 -10.11 -12.48
N ASP A 79 -10.69 -9.77 -11.23
CA ASP A 79 -11.82 -10.30 -10.48
C ASP A 79 -12.95 -9.27 -10.39
N ARG A 80 -13.64 -9.05 -11.50
CA ARG A 80 -14.77 -8.10 -11.60
C ARG A 80 -15.98 -8.49 -10.74
N LYS A 81 -16.06 -9.74 -10.26
CA LYS A 81 -17.27 -10.33 -9.69
C LYS A 81 -17.67 -9.79 -8.32
N TYR A 82 -16.71 -9.33 -7.51
CA TYR A 82 -16.94 -8.75 -6.17
C TYR A 82 -16.58 -7.27 -6.09
N PHE A 83 -16.77 -6.52 -7.19
CA PHE A 83 -16.41 -5.10 -7.32
C PHE A 83 -16.80 -4.24 -6.12
N ASN A 84 -18.02 -4.41 -5.60
CA ASN A 84 -18.52 -3.61 -4.47
C ASN A 84 -17.69 -3.79 -3.18
N GLU A 85 -17.12 -4.98 -2.95
CA GLU A 85 -16.20 -5.24 -1.83
C GLU A 85 -14.77 -4.82 -2.14
N TYR A 86 -14.40 -4.71 -3.43
CA TYR A 86 -13.08 -4.27 -3.89
C TYR A 86 -12.87 -2.76 -3.68
N VAL A 87 -13.92 -1.96 -3.89
CA VAL A 87 -13.85 -0.50 -3.88
C VAL A 87 -13.29 0.07 -2.58
N SER A 88 -13.71 -0.44 -1.42
CA SER A 88 -13.22 0.05 -0.12
C SER A 88 -11.70 -0.10 0.03
N TYR A 89 -11.16 -1.26 -0.35
CA TYR A 89 -9.73 -1.53 -0.26
C TYR A 89 -8.91 -0.73 -1.28
N ILE A 90 -9.43 -0.53 -2.49
CA ILE A 90 -8.79 0.29 -3.52
C ILE A 90 -8.75 1.75 -3.07
N ILE A 91 -9.82 2.26 -2.47
CA ILE A 91 -9.88 3.60 -1.88
C ILE A 91 -8.86 3.71 -0.75
N SER A 92 -8.79 2.75 0.17
CA SER A 92 -7.79 2.76 1.25
C SER A 92 -6.36 2.77 0.70
N SER A 93 -6.05 1.92 -0.27
CA SER A 93 -4.73 1.87 -0.94
C SER A 93 -4.38 3.19 -1.65
N SER A 94 -5.36 3.79 -2.33
CA SER A 94 -5.19 5.08 -3.00
C SER A 94 -4.97 6.20 -1.99
N PHE A 95 -5.71 6.19 -0.88
CA PHE A 95 -5.55 7.16 0.20
C PHE A 95 -4.20 7.04 0.89
N ILE A 96 -3.74 5.82 1.17
CA ILE A 96 -2.38 5.56 1.68
C ILE A 96 -1.35 6.17 0.73
N SER A 97 -1.48 5.94 -0.57
CA SER A 97 -0.55 6.48 -1.57
C SER A 97 -0.64 7.99 -1.71
N MET A 98 -1.82 8.59 -1.52
CA MET A 98 -1.95 10.05 -1.44
C MET A 98 -1.26 10.61 -0.19
N LEU A 99 -1.38 9.95 0.96
CA LEU A 99 -0.68 10.34 2.18
C LEU A 99 0.85 10.29 2.03
N MET A 100 1.38 9.45 1.14
CA MET A 100 2.83 9.39 0.88
C MET A 100 3.41 10.69 0.30
N ILE A 101 2.59 11.61 -0.21
CA ILE A 101 3.03 12.95 -0.62
C ILE A 101 3.38 13.85 0.57
N SER A 102 2.86 13.56 1.77
CA SER A 102 3.14 14.33 2.99
C SER A 102 4.49 13.98 3.63
N LEU A 103 5.02 12.78 3.39
CA LEU A 103 6.32 12.32 3.89
C LEU A 103 7.51 13.20 3.48
N PRO A 104 7.64 13.64 2.20
CA PRO A 104 8.76 14.47 1.76
C PRO A 104 8.72 15.93 2.25
N LEU A 105 7.71 16.39 3.01
CA LEU A 105 7.68 17.76 3.56
C LEU A 105 8.91 18.08 4.44
N PHE A 106 9.67 17.07 4.88
CA PHE A 106 10.82 17.21 5.77
C PHE A 106 12.22 17.15 5.11
N ASN A 107 12.32 17.21 3.77
CA ASN A 107 13.52 17.33 2.90
C ASN A 107 13.75 16.16 1.90
N PHE A 108 13.60 16.52 0.61
CA PHE A 108 14.22 16.03 -0.63
C PHE A 108 13.94 14.63 -1.20
N TYR A 109 13.85 14.63 -2.55
CA TYR A 109 13.41 13.62 -3.52
C TYR A 109 11.89 13.43 -3.67
N TYR A 110 11.24 14.50 -4.15
CA TYR A 110 9.83 14.56 -4.51
C TYR A 110 9.37 13.55 -5.58
N LEU A 111 10.29 13.01 -6.37
CA LEU A 111 9.94 12.25 -7.57
C LEU A 111 9.20 10.94 -7.25
N SER A 112 9.64 10.20 -6.23
CA SER A 112 9.00 8.94 -5.82
C SER A 112 7.60 9.16 -5.24
N SER A 113 7.44 10.15 -4.36
CA SER A 113 6.14 10.48 -3.78
C SER A 113 5.17 11.10 -4.80
N LEU A 114 5.69 11.90 -5.74
CA LEU A 114 4.90 12.45 -6.85
C LEU A 114 4.38 11.34 -7.76
N LEU A 115 5.21 10.32 -8.05
CA LEU A 115 4.80 9.14 -8.81
C LEU A 115 3.71 8.36 -8.09
N ALA A 116 3.87 8.09 -6.79
CA ALA A 116 2.86 7.39 -5.99
C ALA A 116 1.52 8.14 -5.96
N PHE A 117 1.56 9.46 -5.80
CA PHE A 117 0.37 10.33 -5.84
C PHE A 117 -0.30 10.34 -7.22
N SER A 118 0.49 10.51 -8.28
CA SER A 118 -0.02 10.52 -9.66
C SER A 118 -0.66 9.19 -10.02
N PHE A 119 -0.04 8.07 -9.59
CA PHE A 119 -0.62 6.75 -9.77
C PHE A 119 -1.92 6.55 -8.99
N ALA A 120 -2.03 7.08 -7.76
CA ALA A 120 -3.29 7.01 -7.02
C ALA A 120 -4.43 7.71 -7.76
N ILE A 121 -4.17 8.88 -8.38
CA ILE A 121 -5.15 9.59 -9.21
C ILE A 121 -5.52 8.75 -10.44
N ILE A 122 -4.53 8.19 -11.14
CA ILE A 122 -4.75 7.35 -12.33
C ILE A 122 -5.59 6.12 -11.96
N VAL A 123 -5.32 5.47 -10.83
CA VAL A 123 -6.09 4.32 -10.35
C VAL A 123 -7.54 4.71 -10.09
N ILE A 124 -7.80 5.82 -9.39
CA ILE A 124 -9.17 6.31 -9.15
C ILE A 124 -9.87 6.63 -10.47
N LEU A 125 -9.19 7.30 -11.39
CA LEU A 125 -9.76 7.66 -12.69
C LEU A 125 -10.08 6.41 -13.52
N THR A 126 -9.20 5.42 -13.49
CA THR A 126 -9.38 4.12 -14.15
C THR A 126 -10.61 3.41 -13.58
N MET A 127 -10.80 3.43 -12.26
CA MET A 127 -11.98 2.85 -11.63
C MET A 127 -13.27 3.56 -12.03
N ILE A 128 -13.26 4.90 -12.12
CA ILE A 128 -14.42 5.68 -12.58
C ILE A 128 -14.75 5.33 -14.04
N ILE A 129 -13.75 5.21 -14.92
CA ILE A 129 -13.98 4.91 -16.33
C ILE A 129 -14.51 3.48 -16.53
N LEU A 130 -13.93 2.48 -15.83
CA LEU A 130 -14.28 1.07 -16.02
C LEU A 130 -15.56 0.62 -15.30
N PHE A 131 -15.89 1.25 -14.16
CA PHE A 131 -16.91 0.75 -13.24
C PHE A 131 -17.87 1.84 -12.74
N ASN A 132 -17.91 2.99 -13.42
CA ASN A 132 -18.66 4.22 -13.10
C ASN A 132 -19.87 4.06 -12.15
N ALA A 133 -20.91 3.33 -12.57
CA ALA A 133 -22.14 3.18 -11.81
C ALA A 133 -21.96 2.38 -10.51
N ASP A 134 -21.21 1.29 -10.56
CA ASP A 134 -20.95 0.44 -9.39
C ASP A 134 -20.02 1.16 -8.39
N PHE A 135 -19.02 1.88 -8.89
CA PHE A 135 -18.09 2.64 -8.06
C PHE A 135 -18.77 3.78 -7.30
N ILE A 136 -19.65 4.54 -7.96
CA ILE A 136 -20.43 5.60 -7.32
C ILE A 136 -21.39 5.01 -6.28
N SER A 137 -22.01 3.86 -6.57
CA SER A 137 -22.88 3.16 -5.61
C SER A 137 -22.12 2.73 -4.35
N SER A 138 -20.94 2.12 -4.52
CA SER A 138 -20.05 1.73 -3.42
C SER A 138 -19.58 2.94 -2.61
N LEU A 139 -19.21 4.05 -3.26
CA LEU A 139 -18.80 5.27 -2.60
C LEU A 139 -19.91 5.87 -1.74
N LYS A 140 -21.14 5.96 -2.28
CA LYS A 140 -22.30 6.41 -1.52
C LYS A 140 -22.53 5.54 -0.28
N LYS A 141 -22.39 4.22 -0.42
CA LYS A 141 -22.52 3.28 0.69
C LYS A 141 -21.45 3.46 1.77
N ILE A 142 -20.21 3.76 1.38
CA ILE A 142 -19.09 3.99 2.31
C ILE A 142 -19.23 5.34 3.03
N PHE A 143 -19.60 6.39 2.30
CA PHE A 143 -19.75 7.74 2.85
C PHE A 143 -21.13 7.99 3.46
N HIS A 144 -22.02 6.99 3.47
CA HIS A 144 -23.41 7.10 3.93
C HIS A 144 -24.15 8.33 3.33
N LEU A 145 -23.93 8.59 2.03
CA LEU A 145 -24.56 9.66 1.23
C LEU A 145 -25.73 9.11 0.41
#